data_AF-A0A0G3BHJ9-F1
#
_entry.id   AF-A0A0G3BHJ9-F1
#
_cell.length_a   1.000
_cell.length_b   1.000
_cell.length_c   1.000
_cell.angle_alpha   90.00
_cell.angle_beta   90.00
_cell.angle_gamma   90.00
#
_symmetry.space_group_name_H-M   'P 1'
#
loop_
_entity.id
_entity.type
_entity.pdbx_description
1 polymer ?
#
loop_
_entity_poly.entity_id
_entity_poly.type
_entity_poly.pdbx_seq_one_letter_code
_entity_poly.pdbx_strand_id
1 'polypeptide(L)'
;MLERVARALTQSPIEEQEVLMKDGRPFWQLYLPDAVEALKALREPTPEMVDAFHRGFLQELHKPEKKRTSTAEAAGMRAMIDAALKEQA
;
A
#
# COMPACT_ATOMS: atom_id res chain seq x y z
N MET A 1 -9.65 2.02 8.68
CA MET A 1 -8.62 2.47 7.70
C MET A 1 -7.38 2.98 8.42
N LEU A 2 -7.51 3.96 9.32
CA LEU A 2 -6.37 4.54 10.06
C LEU A 2 -5.51 3.51 10.80
N GLU A 3 -6.11 2.59 11.55
CA GLU A 3 -5.38 1.49 12.21
C GLU A 3 -4.62 0.61 11.21
N ARG A 4 -5.22 0.27 10.07
CA ARG A 4 -4.56 -0.56 9.03
C ARG A 4 -3.33 0.14 8.48
N VAL A 5 -3.40 1.45 8.24
CA VAL A 5 -2.25 2.25 7.77
C VAL A 5 -1.20 2.36 8.88
N ALA A 6 -1.60 2.63 10.12
CA ALA A 6 -0.67 2.69 11.26
C ALA A 6 0.04 1.35 11.49
N ARG A 7 -0.66 0.21 11.35
CA ARG A 7 -0.08 -1.14 11.37
C ARG A 7 0.84 -1.38 10.18
N ALA A 8 0.48 -0.95 8.96
CA ALA A 8 1.36 -1.10 7.80
C ALA A 8 2.66 -0.29 7.94
N LEU A 9 2.60 0.89 8.56
CA LEU A 9 3.77 1.73 8.83
C LEU A 9 4.77 1.09 9.80
N THR A 10 4.35 0.14 10.63
CA THR A 10 5.28 -0.61 11.49
C THR A 10 6.09 -1.66 10.73
N GLN A 11 5.84 -1.84 9.42
CA GLN A 11 6.40 -2.92 8.60
C GLN A 11 6.12 -4.33 9.16
N SER A 12 5.20 -4.43 10.12
CA SER A 12 4.76 -5.70 10.67
C SER A 12 3.73 -6.28 9.70
N PRO A 13 3.92 -7.50 9.18
CA PRO A 13 2.83 -8.20 8.53
C PRO A 13 1.66 -8.28 9.52
N ILE A 14 0.44 -8.11 9.01
CA ILE A 14 -0.80 -8.05 9.80
C ILE A 14 -1.02 -9.34 10.63
N GLU A 15 -0.27 -10.41 10.35
CA GLU A 15 -0.62 -11.76 10.77
C GLU A 15 0.14 -12.34 11.97
N GLU A 16 1.26 -11.79 12.45
CA GLU A 16 2.04 -12.49 13.48
C GLU A 16 2.44 -11.59 14.64
N GLN A 17 1.61 -11.61 15.69
CA GLN A 17 1.84 -11.08 17.04
C GLN A 17 1.81 -9.56 17.22
N GLU A 18 0.86 -9.10 18.06
CA GLU A 18 0.76 -7.70 18.44
C GLU A 18 1.93 -7.30 19.36
N VAL A 19 2.84 -6.48 18.85
CA VAL A 19 3.92 -5.89 19.64
C VAL A 19 3.33 -4.85 20.58
N LEU A 20 3.48 -5.06 21.89
CA LEU A 20 3.00 -4.16 22.93
C LEU A 20 4.14 -3.28 23.47
N MET A 21 3.80 -2.04 23.80
CA MET A 21 4.64 -1.14 24.59
C MET A 21 4.67 -1.57 26.06
N LYS A 22 5.57 -0.97 26.85
CA LYS A 22 5.69 -1.25 28.29
C LYS A 22 4.42 -0.98 29.10
N ASP A 23 3.53 -0.14 28.60
CA ASP A 23 2.25 0.21 29.21
C ASP A 23 1.09 -0.68 28.71
N GLY A 24 1.38 -1.73 27.94
CA GLY A 24 0.40 -2.67 27.40
C GLY A 24 -0.36 -2.15 26.17
N ARG A 25 -0.10 -0.94 25.69
CA ARG A 25 -0.72 -0.45 24.44
C ARG A 25 0.01 -1.01 23.22
N PRO A 26 -0.69 -1.25 22.09
CA PRO A 26 -0.05 -1.69 20.86
C PRO A 26 0.94 -0.67 20.30
N PHE A 27 2.10 -1.15 19.84
CA PHE A 27 3.19 -0.34 19.31
C PHE A 27 2.79 0.49 18.07
N TRP A 28 1.89 -0.04 17.25
CA TRP A 28 1.37 0.66 16.06
C TRP A 28 0.65 1.98 16.40
N GLN A 29 0.17 2.17 17.64
CA GLN A 29 -0.49 3.41 18.04
C GLN A 29 0.43 4.63 17.95
N LEU A 30 1.75 4.44 18.05
CA LEU A 30 2.73 5.52 17.89
C LEU A 30 2.71 6.12 16.47
N TYR A 31 2.24 5.36 15.48
CA TYR A 31 2.18 5.75 14.08
C TYR A 31 0.82 6.35 13.68
N LEU A 32 -0.10 6.56 14.63
CA LEU A 32 -1.38 7.21 14.36
C LEU A 32 -1.24 8.60 13.70
N PRO A 33 -0.33 9.49 14.16
CA PRO A 33 -0.13 10.78 13.50
C PRO A 33 0.33 10.63 12.05
N ASP A 34 1.31 9.76 11.80
CA ASP A 34 1.84 9.51 10.46
C ASP A 34 0.80 8.86 9.55
N ALA A 35 -0.05 7.99 10.10
CA ALA A 35 -1.15 7.39 9.37
C ALA A 35 -2.23 8.41 9.00
N VAL A 36 -2.48 9.42 9.85
CA VAL A 36 -3.36 10.54 9.52
C VAL A 36 -2.76 11.37 8.39
N GLU A 37 -1.47 11.71 8.46
CA GLU A 37 -0.81 12.48 7.40
C GLU A 37 -0.69 11.71 6.10
N ALA A 38 -0.41 10.40 6.14
CA ALA A 38 -0.43 9.52 4.97
C ALA A 38 -1.82 9.46 4.33
N LEU A 39 -2.89 9.40 5.13
CA LEU A 39 -4.27 9.44 4.64
C LEU A 39 -4.67 10.82 4.08
N LYS A 40 -4.15 11.91 4.63
CA LYS A 40 -4.33 13.26 4.08
C LYS A 40 -3.52 13.46 2.78
N ALA A 41 -2.35 12.84 2.70
CA ALA A 41 -1.47 12.90 1.53
C ALA A 41 -1.95 12.01 0.38
N LEU A 42 -2.75 10.98 0.68
CA LEU A 42 -3.51 10.21 -0.30
C LEU A 42 -4.57 11.11 -0.94
N ARG A 43 -4.20 11.80 -2.01
CA ARG A 43 -5.17 12.34 -2.97
C ARG A 43 -6.03 11.20 -3.51
N GLU A 44 -7.28 11.50 -3.83
CA GLU A 44 -8.09 10.59 -4.63
C GLU A 44 -7.30 10.22 -5.89
N PRO A 45 -7.24 8.94 -6.26
CA PRO A 45 -6.56 8.53 -7.48
C PRO A 45 -7.09 9.29 -8.69
N THR A 46 -6.20 9.85 -9.49
CA THR A 46 -6.59 10.37 -10.79
C THR A 46 -7.08 9.21 -11.67
N PRO A 47 -7.96 9.47 -12.66
CA PRO A 47 -8.33 8.46 -13.66
C PRO A 47 -7.10 7.78 -14.28
N GLU A 48 -6.02 8.54 -14.50
CA GLU A 48 -4.75 8.05 -15.04
C GLU A 48 -4.05 7.05 -14.12
N MET A 49 -4.07 7.30 -12.80
CA MET A 49 -3.56 6.36 -11.79
C MET A 49 -4.40 5.07 -11.76
N VAL A 50 -5.72 5.17 -11.84
CA VAL A 50 -6.63 4.00 -11.88
C VAL A 50 -6.41 3.19 -13.15
N ASP A 51 -6.25 3.85 -14.30
CA ASP A 51 -5.95 3.17 -15.55
C ASP A 51 -4.58 2.49 -15.52
N ALA A 52 -3.58 3.11 -14.87
CA ALA A 52 -2.28 2.49 -14.66
C ALA A 52 -2.38 1.22 -13.81
N PHE A 53 -3.21 1.23 -12.76
CA PHE A 53 -3.52 0.04 -11.98
C PHE A 53 -4.06 -1.09 -12.86
N HIS A 54 -5.11 -0.82 -13.64
CA HIS A 54 -5.71 -1.84 -14.50
C HIS A 54 -4.74 -2.42 -15.53
N ARG A 55 -3.89 -1.57 -16.13
CA ARG A 55 -2.86 -2.01 -17.07
C ARG A 55 -1.84 -2.94 -16.40
N GLY A 56 -1.30 -2.55 -15.24
CA GLY A 56 -0.34 -3.36 -14.49
C GLY A 56 -0.94 -4.70 -14.04
N PHE A 57 -2.17 -4.66 -13.53
CA PHE A 57 -2.92 -5.84 -13.10
C PHE A 57 -3.12 -6.84 -14.25
N LEU A 58 -3.66 -6.37 -15.38
CA LEU A 58 -3.95 -7.23 -16.53
C LEU A 58 -2.66 -7.76 -17.17
N GLN A 59 -1.60 -6.95 -17.24
CA GLN A 59 -0.31 -7.42 -17.76
C GLN A 59 0.24 -8.56 -16.92
N GLU A 60 0.19 -8.46 -15.59
CA GLU A 60 0.69 -9.51 -14.71
C GLU A 60 -0.22 -10.75 -14.73
N LEU A 61 -1.54 -10.55 -14.78
CA LEU A 61 -2.51 -11.65 -14.83
C LEU A 61 -2.34 -12.51 -16.10
N HIS A 62 -2.09 -11.88 -17.25
CA HIS A 62 -1.89 -12.56 -18.53
C HIS A 62 -0.48 -13.16 -18.69
N LYS A 63 0.46 -12.90 -17.79
CA LYS A 63 1.74 -13.60 -17.81
C LYS A 63 1.53 -15.09 -17.50
N PRO A 64 2.26 -15.99 -18.18
CA PRO A 64 2.35 -17.39 -17.76
C PRO A 64 2.78 -17.44 -16.30
N GLU A 65 2.21 -18.34 -15.50
CA GLU A 65 2.45 -18.41 -14.06
C GLU A 65 3.95 -18.46 -13.70
N LYS A 66 4.74 -19.22 -14.46
CA LYS A 66 6.20 -19.32 -14.33
C LYS A 66 6.97 -18.01 -14.58
N LYS A 67 6.33 -16.99 -15.15
CA LYS A 67 6.90 -15.68 -15.49
C LYS A 67 6.29 -14.54 -14.66
N ARG A 68 5.38 -14.84 -13.74
CA ARG A 68 4.85 -13.84 -12.81
C ARG A 68 5.96 -13.42 -11.85
N THR A 69 6.11 -12.13 -11.70
CA THR A 69 7.06 -11.46 -10.83
C THR A 69 6.43 -11.05 -9.50
N SER A 70 5.10 -10.95 -9.45
CA SER A 70 4.33 -10.66 -8.24
C SER A 70 2.88 -11.14 -8.38
N THR A 71 2.04 -10.89 -7.37
CA THR A 71 0.59 -10.99 -7.55
C THR A 71 0.11 -9.90 -8.53
N ALA A 72 -1.01 -10.13 -9.22
CA ALA A 72 -1.58 -9.16 -10.15
C ALA A 72 -1.98 -7.85 -9.45
N GLU A 73 -2.51 -7.95 -8.23
CA GLU A 73 -2.83 -6.81 -7.38
C GLU A 73 -1.57 -5.99 -7.04
N ALA A 74 -0.48 -6.63 -6.64
CA ALA A 74 0.78 -5.94 -6.37
C ALA A 74 1.35 -5.23 -7.60
N ALA A 75 1.25 -5.85 -8.79
CA ALA A 75 1.68 -5.24 -10.04
C ALA A 75 0.81 -4.02 -10.41
N GLY A 76 -0.51 -4.10 -10.22
CA GLY A 76 -1.42 -2.97 -10.40
C GLY A 76 -1.11 -1.82 -9.45
N MET A 77 -0.94 -2.12 -8.15
CA MET A 77 -0.60 -1.09 -7.15
C MET A 77 0.73 -0.41 -7.47
N ARG A 78 1.74 -1.15 -7.92
CA ARG A 78 3.03 -0.58 -8.32
C ARG A 78 2.89 0.36 -9.52
N ALA A 79 2.14 -0.03 -10.55
CA ALA A 79 1.91 0.80 -11.73
C ALA A 79 1.15 2.09 -11.39
N MET A 80 0.21 2.03 -10.46
CA MET A 80 -0.53 3.19 -9.93
C MET A 80 0.39 4.17 -9.20
N ILE A 81 1.29 3.66 -8.35
CA ILE A 81 2.29 4.47 -7.63
C ILE A 81 3.25 5.12 -8.63
N ASP A 82 3.74 4.37 -9.62
CA ASP A 82 4.63 4.90 -10.66
C ASP A 82 3.95 6.03 -11.46
N ALA A 83 2.63 5.95 -11.68
CA ALA A 83 1.86 7.02 -12.33
C ALA A 83 1.76 8.27 -11.42
N ALA A 84 1.46 8.08 -10.14
CA ALA A 84 1.39 9.18 -9.17
C ALA A 84 2.72 9.94 -9.04
N LEU A 85 3.86 9.23 -9.08
CA LEU A 85 5.19 9.83 -9.03
C LEU A 85 5.51 10.65 -10.29
N LYS A 86 4.95 10.30 -11.45
CA LYS A 86 5.14 11.05 -12.70
C LYS A 86 4.34 12.35 -12.75
N GLU A 87 3.19 12.42 -12.09
CA GLU A 87 2.39 13.66 -12.02
C GLU A 87 3.04 14.75 -11.15
N GLN A 88 4.07 14.40 -10.36
CA GLN A 88 4.78 15.31 -9.46
C GLN A 88 6.12 15.83 -10.02
N ALA A 89 6.55 15.33 -11.18
CA ALA A 89 7.81 15.68 -11.84
C ALA A 89 7.61 16.71 -12.94
#